data_AF-A0A956J7Y9-F1
#
_entry.id   AF-A0A956J7Y9-F1
#
_cell.length_a   1.000
_cell.length_b   1.000
_cell.length_c   1.000
_cell.angle_alpha   90.00
_cell.angle_beta   90.00
_cell.angle_gamma   90.00
#
_symmetry.space_group_name_H-M   'P 1'
#
loop_
_entity.id
_entity.type
_entity.pdbx_description
1 polymer ?
#
loop_
_entity_poly.entity_id
_entity_poly.type
_entity_poly.pdbx_seq_one_letter_code
_entity_poly.pdbx_strand_id
1 'polypeptide(L)'
;MSDVPPEPAYDAFSADELFKEFFWRWYKPLEREVRGRDALGDDVEPLSGSGESRLPSYVRGNVLRQLARMTDAARQDQASYLPPNGELGFEWLRAFEEHYSVREAQNLVVAADAENSTNDFVVLVCELGAVVGALLSQAEGLEWVPEAPYWESYLVDRERALVVRPFAAALRFMSTSRSYALGEWLLIALEPGRRRSLLSA
;
A
#
# COMPACT_ATOMS: atom_id res chain seq x y z
N MET A 1 -15.75 31.82 22.56
CA MET A 1 -16.04 31.46 21.15
C MET A 1 -14.69 31.23 20.51
N SER A 2 -14.39 30.00 20.12
CA SER A 2 -13.07 29.65 19.58
C SER A 2 -13.00 30.11 18.13
N ASP A 3 -12.16 31.11 17.85
CA ASP A 3 -11.76 31.53 16.50
C ASP A 3 -10.84 30.46 15.90
N VAL A 4 -11.37 29.26 15.65
CA VAL A 4 -10.67 28.29 14.81
C VAL A 4 -10.96 28.73 13.37
N PRO A 5 -9.94 29.17 12.61
CA PRO A 5 -10.14 29.49 11.21
C PRO A 5 -10.72 28.26 10.49
N PRO A 6 -11.66 28.46 9.54
CA PRO A 6 -12.22 27.35 8.79
C PRO A 6 -11.08 26.58 8.13
N GLU A 7 -11.09 25.26 8.29
CA GLU A 7 -10.07 24.41 7.68
C GLU A 7 -10.08 24.64 6.16
N PRO A 8 -8.90 24.81 5.53
CA PRO A 8 -8.83 24.89 4.08
C PRO A 8 -9.42 23.60 3.50
N ALA A 9 -10.41 23.76 2.62
CA ALA A 9 -10.94 22.64 1.85
C ALA A 9 -9.87 22.25 0.82
N TYR A 10 -9.09 21.22 1.13
CA TYR A 10 -8.21 20.59 0.15
C TYR A 10 -9.06 19.74 -0.80
N ASP A 11 -8.80 19.85 -2.10
CA ASP A 11 -9.41 18.96 -3.09
C ASP A 11 -9.05 17.50 -2.76
N ALA A 12 -9.98 16.59 -3.03
CA ALA A 12 -9.73 15.17 -2.79
C ALA A 12 -8.81 14.61 -3.89
N PHE A 13 -7.63 14.10 -3.51
CA PHE A 13 -6.74 13.35 -4.39
C PHE A 13 -7.13 11.86 -4.41
N SER A 14 -7.48 11.35 -5.58
CA SER A 14 -7.71 9.92 -5.78
C SER A 14 -6.38 9.14 -5.76
N ALA A 15 -6.45 7.85 -5.44
CA ALA A 15 -5.27 6.99 -5.42
C ALA A 15 -4.60 6.88 -6.80
N ASP A 16 -5.38 6.91 -7.89
CA ASP A 16 -4.85 6.89 -9.26
C ASP A 16 -4.16 8.20 -9.66
N GLU A 17 -4.66 9.34 -9.19
CA GLU A 17 -3.97 10.64 -9.37
C GLU A 17 -2.65 10.64 -8.62
N LEU A 18 -2.64 10.21 -7.36
CA LEU A 18 -1.40 10.12 -6.58
C LEU A 18 -0.42 9.11 -7.18
N PHE A 19 -0.91 8.00 -7.74
CA PHE A 19 -0.06 7.04 -8.44
C PHE A 19 0.59 7.66 -9.68
N LYS A 20 -0.18 8.41 -10.48
CA LYS A 20 0.33 9.10 -11.68
C LYS A 20 1.28 10.25 -11.33
N GLU A 21 1.04 10.95 -10.23
CA GLU A 21 1.89 12.05 -9.81
C GLU A 21 3.24 11.52 -9.30
N PHE A 22 3.20 10.58 -8.36
CA PHE A 22 4.39 10.18 -7.63
C PHE A 22 5.09 8.95 -8.22
N PHE A 23 4.35 8.00 -8.82
CA PHE A 23 4.90 6.71 -9.25
C PHE A 23 5.12 6.55 -10.75
N TRP A 24 4.52 7.41 -11.57
CA TRP A 24 4.57 7.26 -13.04
C TRP A 24 5.97 7.28 -13.63
N ARG A 25 6.91 8.00 -12.98
CA ARG A 25 8.27 8.18 -13.49
C ARG A 25 9.04 6.87 -13.68
N TRP A 26 8.67 5.82 -12.95
CA TRP A 26 9.32 4.51 -13.01
C TRP A 26 8.83 3.61 -14.15
N TYR A 27 7.75 3.97 -14.83
CA TYR A 27 7.21 3.22 -15.96
C TYR A 27 7.68 3.80 -17.28
N LYS A 28 7.86 2.96 -18.29
CA LYS A 28 8.14 3.37 -19.67
C LYS A 28 6.87 3.96 -20.32
N PRO A 29 7.00 4.78 -21.38
CA PRO A 29 5.85 5.36 -22.08
C PRO A 29 4.77 4.35 -22.49
N LEU A 30 5.16 3.19 -23.02
CA LEU A 30 4.21 2.13 -23.40
C LEU A 30 3.49 1.51 -22.19
N GLU A 31 4.18 1.31 -21.08
CA GLU A 31 3.58 0.77 -19.85
C GLU A 31 2.56 1.75 -19.26
N ARG A 32 2.87 3.05 -19.31
CA ARG A 32 1.98 4.13 -18.92
C ARG A 32 0.71 4.17 -19.79
N GLU A 33 0.87 4.01 -21.10
CA GLU A 33 -0.25 3.97 -22.05
C GLU A 33 -1.18 2.78 -21.78
N VAL A 34 -0.61 1.59 -21.57
CA VAL A 34 -1.39 0.37 -21.29
C VAL A 34 -2.15 0.47 -19.97
N ARG A 35 -1.56 1.08 -18.93
CA ARG A 35 -2.22 1.27 -17.63
C ARG A 35 -3.37 2.27 -17.68
N GLY A 36 -3.25 3.32 -18.47
CA GLY A 36 -4.37 4.24 -18.75
C GLY A 36 -4.95 4.92 -17.50
N ARG A 37 -6.28 4.83 -17.34
CA ARG A 37 -7.00 5.54 -16.28
C ARG A 37 -6.92 4.84 -14.91
N ASP A 38 -7.01 3.51 -14.89
CA ASP A 38 -7.05 2.68 -13.67
C ASP A 38 -5.66 2.09 -13.41
N ALA A 39 -4.71 2.99 -13.21
CA ALA A 39 -3.31 2.62 -13.32
C ALA A 39 -2.73 1.96 -12.07
N LEU A 40 -3.37 2.21 -10.92
CA LEU A 40 -3.07 1.55 -9.66
C LEU A 40 -3.63 0.11 -9.61
N GLY A 41 -4.78 -0.11 -10.24
CA GLY A 41 -5.54 -1.36 -10.18
C GLY A 41 -6.30 -1.56 -8.85
N ASP A 42 -6.95 -2.73 -8.74
CA ASP A 42 -7.67 -3.14 -7.53
C ASP A 42 -6.70 -3.70 -6.48
N ASP A 43 -7.01 -3.49 -5.20
CA ASP A 43 -6.15 -3.95 -4.11
C ASP A 43 -6.14 -5.48 -3.99
N VAL A 44 -7.23 -6.14 -4.43
CA VAL A 44 -7.33 -7.59 -4.54
C VAL A 44 -8.07 -7.98 -5.82
N GLU A 45 -7.47 -8.85 -6.61
CA GLU A 45 -8.01 -9.31 -7.89
C GLU A 45 -7.95 -10.85 -8.01
N PRO A 46 -8.74 -11.47 -8.90
CA PRO A 46 -8.59 -12.88 -9.22
C PRO A 46 -7.19 -13.16 -9.80
N LEU A 47 -6.58 -14.25 -9.36
CA LEU A 47 -5.31 -14.70 -9.92
C LEU A 47 -5.49 -15.05 -11.40
N SER A 48 -4.75 -14.36 -12.26
CA SER A 48 -4.66 -14.67 -13.68
C SER A 48 -3.26 -15.22 -14.00
N GLY A 49 -3.20 -16.33 -14.74
CA GLY A 49 -1.93 -16.97 -15.11
C GLY A 49 -1.28 -17.77 -13.97
N SER A 50 0.06 -17.81 -13.94
CA SER A 50 0.82 -18.69 -13.04
C SER A 50 0.98 -18.17 -11.62
N GLY A 51 0.84 -16.85 -11.39
CA GLY A 51 1.19 -16.24 -10.12
C GLY A 51 2.67 -16.41 -9.78
N GLU A 52 3.54 -16.40 -10.79
CA GLU A 52 4.98 -16.47 -10.64
C GLU A 52 5.64 -15.23 -11.23
N SER A 53 6.64 -14.71 -10.51
CA SER A 53 7.45 -13.60 -10.97
C SER A 53 8.24 -13.99 -12.21
N ARG A 54 8.20 -13.14 -13.24
CA ARG A 54 8.98 -13.30 -14.46
C ARG A 54 10.42 -12.80 -14.33
N LEU A 55 10.77 -12.23 -13.17
CA LEU A 55 12.09 -11.69 -12.93
C LEU A 55 13.12 -12.82 -12.77
N PRO A 56 14.36 -12.62 -13.25
CA PRO A 56 15.47 -13.53 -12.93
C PRO A 56 15.65 -13.71 -11.42
N SER A 57 16.07 -14.90 -10.98
CA SER A 57 16.18 -15.25 -9.56
C SER A 57 17.01 -14.28 -8.72
N TYR A 58 18.11 -13.75 -9.27
CA TYR A 58 18.95 -12.76 -8.60
C TYR A 58 18.22 -11.42 -8.39
N VAL A 59 17.38 -11.00 -9.36
CA VAL A 59 16.57 -9.79 -9.25
C VAL A 59 15.47 -9.99 -8.22
N ARG A 60 14.81 -11.16 -8.21
CA ARG A 60 13.82 -11.52 -7.18
C ARG A 60 14.42 -11.41 -5.77
N GLY A 61 15.63 -11.93 -5.57
CA GLY A 61 16.34 -11.81 -4.30
C GLY A 61 16.66 -10.35 -3.90
N ASN A 62 16.97 -9.48 -4.87
CA ASN A 62 17.16 -8.05 -4.60
C ASN A 62 15.85 -7.36 -4.19
N VAL A 63 14.75 -7.66 -4.87
CA VAL A 63 13.43 -7.11 -4.57
C VAL A 63 12.96 -7.53 -3.19
N LEU A 64 13.06 -8.82 -2.84
CA LEU A 64 12.69 -9.31 -1.50
C LEU A 64 13.53 -8.65 -0.39
N ARG A 65 14.83 -8.44 -0.62
CA ARG A 65 15.68 -7.66 0.31
C ARG A 65 15.28 -6.18 0.39
N GLN A 66 14.73 -5.60 -0.68
CA GLN A 66 14.23 -4.23 -0.65
C GLN A 66 12.94 -4.16 0.14
N LEU A 67 12.00 -5.09 -0.05
CA LEU A 67 10.79 -5.20 0.75
C LEU A 67 11.11 -5.31 2.25
N ALA A 68 12.02 -6.21 2.63
CA ALA A 68 12.46 -6.35 4.02
C ALA A 68 13.07 -5.04 4.58
N ARG A 69 13.90 -4.34 3.79
CA ARG A 69 14.47 -3.06 4.20
C ARG A 69 13.41 -1.97 4.43
N MET A 70 12.36 -1.93 3.61
CA MET A 70 11.24 -0.99 3.81
C MET A 70 10.42 -1.35 5.03
N THR A 71 10.20 -2.64 5.31
CA THR A 71 9.57 -3.08 6.57
C THR A 71 10.40 -2.70 7.79
N ASP A 72 11.72 -2.86 7.74
CA ASP A 72 12.62 -2.47 8.84
C ASP A 72 12.75 -0.95 8.99
N ALA A 73 12.67 -0.19 7.90
CA ALA A 73 12.61 1.27 7.94
C ALA A 73 11.33 1.74 8.65
N ALA A 74 10.17 1.20 8.26
CA ALA A 74 8.90 1.48 8.92
C ALA A 74 8.95 1.19 10.44
N ARG A 75 9.60 0.09 10.86
CA ARG A 75 9.78 -0.23 12.28
C ARG A 75 10.57 0.84 13.02
N GLN A 76 11.60 1.42 12.39
CA GLN A 76 12.45 2.44 12.99
C GLN A 76 11.78 3.81 13.00
N ASP A 77 11.24 4.22 11.85
CA ASP A 77 10.69 5.55 11.65
C ASP A 77 9.37 5.73 12.43
N GLN A 78 8.63 4.64 12.61
CA GLN A 78 7.35 4.60 13.32
C GLN A 78 7.44 3.82 14.63
N ALA A 79 8.60 3.87 15.29
CA ALA A 79 8.85 3.14 16.53
C ALA A 79 7.87 3.53 17.66
N SER A 80 7.32 4.74 17.63
CA SER A 80 6.31 5.22 18.60
C SER A 80 4.99 4.47 18.54
N TYR A 81 4.68 3.77 17.43
CA TYR A 81 3.46 2.97 17.29
C TYR A 81 3.69 1.49 17.59
N LEU A 82 4.93 1.09 17.89
CA LEU A 82 5.21 -0.30 18.22
C LEU A 82 4.64 -0.65 19.61
N PRO A 83 4.07 -1.86 19.75
CA PRO A 83 3.77 -2.40 21.06
C PRO A 83 5.05 -2.59 21.89
N PRO A 84 4.95 -2.81 23.23
CA PRO A 84 6.12 -2.95 24.10
C PRO A 84 7.11 -4.06 23.72
N ASN A 85 6.68 -5.07 22.96
CA ASN A 85 7.55 -6.13 22.43
C ASN A 85 8.35 -5.71 21.19
N GLY A 86 8.08 -4.53 20.61
CA GLY A 86 8.77 -3.99 19.44
C GLY A 86 8.43 -4.69 18.12
N GLU A 87 7.40 -5.53 18.10
CA GLU A 87 7.03 -6.30 16.91
C GLU A 87 5.99 -5.58 16.05
N LEU A 88 6.15 -5.66 14.72
CA LEU A 88 5.12 -5.22 13.80
C LEU A 88 3.97 -6.22 13.82
N GLY A 89 2.75 -5.71 13.98
CA GLY A 89 1.53 -6.51 14.07
C GLY A 89 0.28 -5.68 13.76
N PHE A 90 -0.90 -6.30 13.88
CA PHE A 90 -2.17 -5.59 13.72
C PHE A 90 -2.33 -4.41 14.69
N GLU A 91 -1.74 -4.49 15.89
CA GLU A 91 -1.75 -3.38 16.85
C GLU A 91 -0.96 -2.17 16.34
N TRP A 92 0.20 -2.39 15.71
CA TRP A 92 0.98 -1.33 15.06
C TRP A 92 0.17 -0.69 13.94
N LEU A 93 -0.49 -1.50 13.11
CA LEU A 93 -1.29 -0.96 12.00
C LEU A 93 -2.46 -0.11 12.51
N ARG A 94 -3.16 -0.57 13.55
CA ARG A 94 -4.24 0.22 14.17
C ARG A 94 -3.72 1.54 14.73
N ALA A 95 -2.58 1.53 15.43
CA ALA A 95 -1.98 2.75 15.96
C ALA A 95 -1.53 3.71 14.84
N PHE A 96 -0.99 3.17 13.74
CA PHE A 96 -0.67 3.94 12.54
C PHE A 96 -1.92 4.60 11.93
N GLU A 97 -3.02 3.86 11.82
CA GLU A 97 -4.29 4.36 11.27
C GLU A 97 -4.94 5.43 12.15
N GLU A 98 -4.86 5.27 13.47
CA GLU A 98 -5.34 6.26 14.45
C GLU A 98 -4.53 7.55 14.40
N HIS A 99 -3.22 7.46 14.11
CA HIS A 99 -2.38 8.62 13.93
C HIS A 99 -2.67 9.31 12.59
N TYR A 100 -2.45 8.61 11.48
CA TYR A 100 -2.52 9.15 10.13
C TYR A 100 -3.95 9.40 9.66
N SER A 101 -4.52 10.51 10.10
CA SER A 101 -5.81 11.00 9.61
C SER A 101 -5.75 11.38 8.12
N VAL A 102 -6.92 11.53 7.48
CA VAL A 102 -7.03 12.03 6.10
C VAL A 102 -6.30 13.37 5.94
N ARG A 103 -6.37 14.24 6.95
CA ARG A 103 -5.70 15.55 6.95
C ARG A 103 -4.17 15.41 6.95
N GLU A 104 -3.63 14.50 7.75
CA GLU A 104 -2.19 14.28 7.80
C GLU A 104 -1.67 13.74 6.47
N ALA A 105 -2.41 12.82 5.84
CA ALA A 105 -2.09 12.36 4.50
C ALA A 105 -2.15 13.49 3.45
N GLN A 106 -3.16 14.38 3.53
CA GLN A 106 -3.21 15.57 2.67
C GLN A 106 -2.01 16.49 2.85
N ASN A 107 -1.62 16.76 4.10
CA ASN A 107 -0.46 17.60 4.39
C ASN A 107 0.82 17.00 3.80
N LEU A 108 0.99 15.67 3.88
CA LEU A 108 2.12 14.99 3.26
C LEU A 108 2.11 15.11 1.74
N VAL A 109 0.98 14.89 1.09
CA VAL A 109 0.84 15.02 -0.37
C VAL A 109 1.17 16.45 -0.82
N VAL A 110 0.62 17.46 -0.16
CA VAL A 110 0.83 18.87 -0.53
C VAL A 110 2.28 19.33 -0.29
N ALA A 111 2.93 18.78 0.75
CA ALA A 111 4.34 19.09 1.04
C ALA A 111 5.32 18.33 0.15
N ALA A 112 4.89 17.25 -0.51
CA ALA A 112 5.75 16.37 -1.28
C ALA A 112 6.14 16.99 -2.64
N ASP A 113 7.44 17.02 -2.93
CA ASP A 113 7.94 17.26 -4.27
C ASP A 113 7.83 15.96 -5.08
N ALA A 114 6.93 15.95 -6.07
CA ALA A 114 6.73 14.81 -6.95
C ALA A 114 8.01 14.44 -7.74
N GLU A 115 8.90 15.40 -7.99
CA GLU A 115 10.19 15.16 -8.63
C GLU A 115 11.22 14.47 -7.73
N ASN A 116 11.04 14.58 -6.41
CA ASN A 116 11.83 13.88 -5.43
C ASN A 116 11.27 12.48 -5.14
N SER A 117 11.92 11.45 -5.70
CA SER A 117 11.60 10.03 -5.47
C SER A 117 11.70 9.56 -4.02
N THR A 118 12.32 10.34 -3.14
CA THR A 118 12.48 10.03 -1.71
C THR A 118 11.79 11.06 -0.84
N ASN A 119 10.71 11.70 -1.34
CA ASN A 119 9.87 12.54 -0.51
C ASN A 119 9.12 11.70 0.54
N ASP A 120 8.72 12.35 1.64
CA ASP A 120 8.13 11.68 2.80
C ASP A 120 6.84 10.92 2.45
N PHE A 121 6.04 11.43 1.51
CA PHE A 121 4.82 10.73 1.06
C PHE A 121 5.15 9.40 0.36
N VAL A 122 6.09 9.41 -0.58
CA VAL A 122 6.50 8.19 -1.31
C VAL A 122 7.14 7.18 -0.36
N VAL A 123 8.01 7.64 0.54
CA VAL A 123 8.66 6.79 1.56
C VAL A 123 7.59 6.13 2.42
N LEU A 124 6.66 6.91 2.98
CA LEU A 124 5.62 6.41 3.86
C LEU A 124 4.69 5.41 3.18
N VAL A 125 4.28 5.66 1.93
CA VAL A 125 3.47 4.69 1.15
C VAL A 125 4.24 3.38 0.94
N CYS A 126 5.53 3.46 0.64
CA CYS A 126 6.36 2.28 0.42
C CYS A 126 6.59 1.47 1.70
N GLU A 127 6.82 2.16 2.81
CA GLU A 127 6.94 1.55 4.14
C GLU A 127 5.65 0.86 4.55
N LEU A 128 4.52 1.56 4.45
CA LEU A 128 3.21 1.02 4.77
C LEU A 128 2.87 -0.20 3.90
N GLY A 129 3.09 -0.13 2.59
CA GLY A 129 2.88 -1.26 1.69
C GLY A 129 3.77 -2.47 2.03
N ALA A 130 5.03 -2.23 2.40
CA ALA A 130 5.94 -3.29 2.82
C ALA A 130 5.51 -3.93 4.16
N VAL A 131 5.04 -3.14 5.13
CA VAL A 131 4.52 -3.66 6.41
C VAL A 131 3.24 -4.46 6.18
N VAL A 132 2.27 -3.92 5.43
CA VAL A 132 1.01 -4.60 5.10
C VAL A 132 1.28 -5.94 4.43
N GLY A 133 2.17 -5.97 3.43
CA GLY A 133 2.54 -7.21 2.77
C GLY A 133 3.31 -8.18 3.67
N ALA A 134 4.17 -7.69 4.57
CA ALA A 134 4.85 -8.54 5.55
C ALA A 134 3.86 -9.19 6.51
N LEU A 135 2.87 -8.45 7.01
CA LEU A 135 1.81 -8.98 7.88
C LEU A 135 0.95 -10.01 7.13
N LEU A 136 0.58 -9.74 5.88
CA LEU A 136 -0.17 -10.68 5.03
C LEU A 136 0.60 -11.98 4.78
N SER A 137 1.92 -11.90 4.56
CA SER A 137 2.75 -13.08 4.29
C SER A 137 2.93 -14.01 5.50
N GLN A 138 2.51 -13.59 6.70
CA GLN A 138 2.46 -14.46 7.87
C GLN A 138 1.24 -15.37 7.88
N ALA A 139 0.20 -15.05 7.10
CA ALA A 139 -0.97 -15.92 6.95
C ALA A 139 -0.66 -17.10 6.04
N GLU A 140 -1.25 -18.25 6.35
CA GLU A 140 -1.10 -19.46 5.55
C GLU A 140 -1.63 -19.23 4.12
N GLY A 141 -0.84 -19.65 3.11
CA GLY A 141 -1.22 -19.62 1.70
C GLY A 141 -0.85 -18.36 0.92
N LEU A 142 -0.47 -17.26 1.60
CA LEU A 142 -0.06 -16.01 0.94
C LEU A 142 1.46 -15.93 0.75
N GLU A 143 1.90 -15.93 -0.51
CA GLU A 143 3.33 -15.86 -0.85
C GLU A 143 3.66 -14.61 -1.67
N TRP A 144 4.79 -13.97 -1.34
CA TRP A 144 5.31 -12.85 -2.12
C TRP A 144 5.70 -13.27 -3.54
N VAL A 145 5.20 -12.53 -4.51
CA VAL A 145 5.65 -12.54 -5.90
C VAL A 145 6.39 -11.21 -6.17
N PRO A 146 7.73 -11.23 -6.18
CA PRO A 146 8.53 -10.02 -6.32
C PRO A 146 8.47 -9.48 -7.75
N GLU A 147 8.22 -8.18 -7.90
CA GLU A 147 8.24 -7.47 -9.18
C GLU A 147 9.17 -6.26 -9.14
N ALA A 148 9.45 -5.69 -10.32
CA ALA A 148 10.32 -4.53 -10.47
C ALA A 148 9.58 -3.41 -11.21
N PRO A 149 9.42 -2.22 -10.61
CA PRO A 149 9.93 -1.81 -9.29
C PRO A 149 9.30 -2.55 -8.10
N TYR A 150 9.94 -2.53 -6.92
CA TYR A 150 9.54 -3.41 -5.81
C TYR A 150 8.12 -3.17 -5.29
N TRP A 151 7.58 -1.95 -5.41
CA TRP A 151 6.20 -1.63 -5.02
C TRP A 151 5.15 -2.20 -5.98
N GLU A 152 5.56 -2.81 -7.09
CA GLU A 152 4.67 -3.65 -7.93
C GLU A 152 4.59 -5.09 -7.42
N SER A 153 5.36 -5.45 -6.39
CA SER A 153 5.28 -6.78 -5.79
C SER A 153 3.91 -7.01 -5.15
N TYR A 154 3.41 -8.22 -5.27
CA TYR A 154 2.10 -8.63 -4.77
C TYR A 154 2.21 -9.95 -4.01
N LEU A 155 1.17 -10.31 -3.27
CA LEU A 155 1.03 -11.64 -2.69
C LEU A 155 0.05 -12.46 -3.50
N VAL A 156 0.31 -13.76 -3.62
CA VAL A 156 -0.59 -14.72 -4.26
C VAL A 156 -1.09 -15.71 -3.22
N ASP A 157 -2.41 -15.90 -3.21
CA ASP A 157 -3.05 -17.05 -2.59
C ASP A 157 -3.52 -18.01 -3.68
N ARG A 158 -2.80 -19.13 -3.84
CA ARG A 158 -3.09 -20.10 -4.91
C ARG A 158 -4.30 -20.96 -4.60
N GLU A 159 -4.59 -21.21 -3.32
CA GLU A 159 -5.76 -21.99 -2.93
C GLU A 159 -7.03 -21.22 -3.27
N ARG A 160 -7.03 -19.91 -3.01
CA ARG A 160 -8.18 -19.03 -3.24
C ARG A 160 -8.20 -18.41 -4.64
N ALA A 161 -7.13 -18.61 -5.41
CA ALA A 161 -6.91 -17.99 -6.71
C ALA A 161 -7.03 -16.45 -6.64
N LEU A 162 -6.29 -15.82 -5.72
CA LEU A 162 -6.30 -14.37 -5.50
C LEU A 162 -4.89 -13.77 -5.60
N VAL A 163 -4.85 -12.51 -6.02
CA VAL A 163 -3.70 -11.62 -5.97
C VAL A 163 -4.02 -10.46 -5.03
N VAL A 164 -3.12 -10.16 -4.11
CA VAL A 164 -3.25 -9.05 -3.14
C VAL A 164 -2.12 -8.06 -3.38
N ARG A 165 -2.45 -6.78 -3.59
CA ARG A 165 -1.54 -5.69 -3.93
C ARG A 165 -1.36 -4.74 -2.75
N PRO A 166 -0.43 -5.03 -1.82
CA PRO A 166 -0.34 -4.27 -0.56
C PRO A 166 0.06 -2.80 -0.76
N PHE A 167 0.83 -2.48 -1.81
CA PHE A 167 1.18 -1.10 -2.15
C PHE A 167 0.03 -0.31 -2.75
N ALA A 168 -0.87 -0.97 -3.49
CA ALA A 168 -2.10 -0.34 -3.97
C ALA A 168 -3.02 0.00 -2.79
N ALA A 169 -3.19 -0.95 -1.87
CA ALA A 169 -3.93 -0.71 -0.62
C ALA A 169 -3.32 0.43 0.21
N ALA A 170 -1.98 0.45 0.37
CA ALA A 170 -1.29 1.50 1.09
C ALA A 170 -1.47 2.88 0.43
N LEU A 171 -1.36 2.98 -0.89
CA LEU A 171 -1.56 4.25 -1.61
C LEU A 171 -3.02 4.71 -1.53
N ARG A 172 -3.98 3.77 -1.61
CA ARG A 172 -5.41 4.06 -1.45
C ARG A 172 -5.76 4.48 -0.03
N PHE A 173 -5.14 3.87 0.97
CA PHE A 173 -5.19 4.37 2.33
C PHE A 173 -4.55 5.75 2.44
N MET A 174 -3.41 6.02 1.80
CA MET A 174 -2.80 7.35 1.87
C MET A 174 -3.48 8.39 0.97
N SER A 175 -4.47 8.01 0.17
CA SER A 175 -5.29 8.95 -0.59
C SER A 175 -6.31 9.65 0.29
N THR A 176 -6.90 10.72 -0.20
CA THR A 176 -7.91 11.48 0.56
C THR A 176 -9.32 10.92 0.34
N SER A 177 -9.46 9.98 -0.59
CA SER A 177 -10.69 9.28 -0.95
C SER A 177 -10.81 7.93 -0.23
N ARG A 178 -10.22 7.79 0.96
CA ARG A 178 -10.17 6.52 1.70
C ARG A 178 -11.55 5.93 1.85
N SER A 179 -11.72 4.68 1.40
CA SER A 179 -12.98 3.95 1.51
C SER A 179 -12.99 2.94 2.67
N TYR A 180 -11.85 2.66 3.30
CA TYR A 180 -11.72 1.65 4.35
C TYR A 180 -10.48 1.88 5.24
N ALA A 181 -10.49 1.25 6.42
CA ALA A 181 -9.29 1.02 7.22
C ALA A 181 -8.52 -0.20 6.68
N LEU A 182 -7.19 -0.09 6.56
CA LEU A 182 -6.29 -1.20 6.19
C LEU A 182 -6.45 -2.41 7.13
N GLY A 183 -6.65 -2.20 8.44
CA GLY A 183 -6.90 -3.29 9.37
C GLY A 183 -8.14 -4.12 9.00
N GLU A 184 -9.24 -3.46 8.64
CA GLU A 184 -10.47 -4.12 8.19
C GLU A 184 -10.28 -4.77 6.81
N TRP A 185 -9.60 -4.08 5.90
CA TRP A 185 -9.27 -4.63 4.58
C TRP A 185 -8.39 -5.88 4.67
N LEU A 186 -7.42 -5.91 5.58
CA LEU A 186 -6.59 -7.09 5.84
C LEU A 186 -7.45 -8.28 6.28
N LEU A 187 -8.39 -8.06 7.21
CA LEU A 187 -9.30 -9.13 7.65
C LEU A 187 -10.17 -9.63 6.48
N ILE A 188 -10.64 -8.74 5.60
CA ILE A 188 -11.40 -9.10 4.40
C ILE A 188 -10.53 -9.82 3.35
N ALA A 189 -9.24 -9.47 3.25
CA ALA A 189 -8.26 -10.18 2.43
C ALA A 189 -8.00 -11.59 2.94
N LEU A 190 -8.03 -11.77 4.26
CA LEU A 190 -7.78 -13.04 4.93
C LEU A 190 -9.04 -13.92 5.09
N GLU A 191 -10.26 -13.35 5.01
CA GLU A 191 -11.55 -14.07 5.14
C GLU A 191 -12.47 -13.93 3.90
N PRO A 192 -12.37 -14.83 2.90
CA PRO A 192 -13.15 -14.73 1.66
C PRO A 192 -14.67 -14.85 1.87
N GLY A 193 -15.10 -15.52 2.94
CA GLY A 193 -16.51 -15.75 3.25
C GLY A 193 -17.34 -14.48 3.51
N ARG A 194 -16.68 -13.35 3.83
CA ARG A 194 -17.36 -12.06 4.12
C ARG A 194 -17.54 -11.15 2.90
N ARG A 195 -16.83 -11.38 1.77
CA ARG A 195 -16.81 -10.44 0.63
C ARG A 195 -18.13 -10.27 -0.11
N ARG A 196 -19.02 -11.27 -0.08
CA ARG A 196 -20.33 -11.19 -0.78
C ARG A 196 -21.30 -10.17 -0.16
N SER A 197 -21.03 -9.70 1.06
CA SER A 197 -21.93 -8.82 1.82
C SER A 197 -21.63 -7.32 1.69
N LEU A 198 -20.42 -6.94 1.27
CA LEU A 198 -19.97 -5.52 1.33
C LEU A 198 -19.86 -4.85 -0.04
N LEU A 199 -19.85 -5.63 -1.13
CA LEU A 199 -19.91 -5.10 -2.51
C LEU A 199 -21.34 -5.02 -3.06
N SER A 200 -22.33 -5.26 -2.19
CA SER A 200 -23.77 -5.29 -2.50
C SER A 200 -24.58 -4.32 -1.62
N ALA A 201 -23.90 -3.43 -0.88
CA ALA A 201 -24.46 -2.30 -0.13
C ALA A 201 -23.93 -0.99 -0.70
#